data_AF-A0A3N2D5H8-F1
#
_entry.id   AF-A0A3N2D5H8-F1
#
_cell.length_a   1.000
_cell.length_b   1.000
_cell.length_c   1.000
_cell.angle_alpha   90.00
_cell.angle_beta   90.00
_cell.angle_gamma   90.00
#
_symmetry.space_group_name_H-M   'P 1'
#
loop_
_entity.id
_entity.type
_entity.pdbx_description
1 polymer ?
#
loop_
_entity_poly.entity_id
_entity_poly.type
_entity_poly.pdbx_seq_one_letter_code
_entity_poly.pdbx_strand_id
1 'polypeptide(L)'
;MRQVRYKQQQGAVLLLALLLLIAASILALSGLSSSAMQARMVAATADSVTALSSAEMALKKAESEIGHMKLADIATFDAIGPHYAKGLAAVGDEAFDTSKWVGASPVNDNPDGIEDGLYIIELMNDANGYTDGDIIKANNIFGASDNAGGNIFNGGGNKADTGAYTFHTFRVIAKGYGRSKKTVRVVEAYYRKGFLN
;
A
#
# COMPACT_ATOMS: atom_id res chain seq x y z
N MET A 1 6.44 44.35 81.71
CA MET A 1 5.95 44.06 80.34
C MET A 1 6.63 42.78 79.84
N ARG A 2 5.88 41.69 79.65
CA ARG A 2 6.43 40.35 79.33
C ARG A 2 6.51 40.21 77.80
N GLN A 3 7.73 40.19 77.25
CA GLN A 3 7.93 39.99 75.81
C GLN A 3 7.74 38.52 75.45
N VAL A 4 6.74 38.23 74.62
CA VAL A 4 6.50 36.91 74.05
C VAL A 4 7.50 36.72 72.91
N ARG A 5 8.52 35.89 73.13
CA ARG A 5 9.47 35.50 72.06
C ARG A 5 8.82 34.47 71.16
N TYR A 6 8.44 34.88 69.95
CA TYR A 6 8.04 33.96 68.88
C TYR A 6 9.28 33.17 68.42
N LYS A 7 9.29 31.85 68.66
CA LYS A 7 10.29 30.94 68.09
C LYS A 7 10.12 30.95 66.57
N GLN A 8 11.09 31.52 65.85
CA GLN A 8 11.10 31.53 64.39
C GLN A 8 11.41 30.12 63.87
N GLN A 9 10.40 29.44 63.33
CA GLN A 9 10.52 28.14 62.66
C GLN A 9 11.11 28.33 61.25
N GLN A 10 12.40 28.64 61.15
CA GLN A 10 13.05 28.92 59.86
C GLN A 10 13.29 27.66 59.00
N GLY A 11 13.26 26.45 59.58
CA GLY A 11 13.49 25.20 58.83
C GLY A 11 12.25 24.65 58.10
N ALA A 12 11.05 24.90 58.61
CA ALA A 12 9.81 24.35 58.05
C ALA A 12 9.44 24.99 56.70
N VAL A 13 9.76 26.28 56.54
CA VAL A 13 9.49 27.04 55.30
C VAL A 13 10.32 26.51 54.13
N LEU A 14 11.58 26.12 54.37
CA LEU A 14 12.46 25.61 53.33
C LEU A 14 12.02 24.22 52.83
N LEU A 15 11.52 23.37 53.73
CA LEU A 15 10.92 22.08 53.36
C LEU A 15 9.63 22.26 52.57
N LEU A 16 8.78 23.21 52.96
CA LEU A 16 7.56 23.53 52.23
C LEU A 16 7.88 24.05 50.82
N ALA A 17 8.86 24.95 50.69
CA ALA A 17 9.33 25.46 49.41
C ALA A 17 9.88 24.35 48.51
N LEU A 18 10.64 23.40 49.06
CA LEU A 18 11.17 22.26 48.32
C LEU A 18 10.04 21.31 47.86
N LEU A 19 9.06 21.05 48.72
CA LEU A 19 7.92 20.20 48.40
C LEU A 19 7.06 20.82 47.28
N LEU A 20 6.84 22.13 47.34
CA LEU A 20 6.17 22.89 46.28
C LEU A 20 6.99 22.90 44.97
N LEU A 21 8.32 23.03 45.05
CA LEU A 21 9.20 22.95 43.88
C LEU A 21 9.12 21.57 43.19
N ILE A 22 9.12 20.49 43.97
CA ILE A 22 8.99 19.13 43.46
C ILE A 22 7.61 18.93 42.81
N ALA A 23 6.54 19.38 43.47
CA ALA A 23 5.20 19.31 42.90
C ALA A 23 5.09 20.05 41.57
N ALA A 24 5.64 21.28 41.50
CA ALA A 24 5.68 22.07 40.26
C ALA A 24 6.50 21.36 39.15
N SER A 25 7.61 20.73 39.50
CA SER A 25 8.46 20.00 38.55
C SER A 25 7.75 18.76 37.97
N ILE A 26 7.01 18.02 38.80
CA ILE A 26 6.23 16.85 38.34
C ILE A 26 5.12 17.29 37.39
N LEU A 27 4.42 18.39 37.71
CA LEU A 27 3.39 18.97 36.84
C LEU A 27 3.96 19.39 35.47
N ALA A 28 5.14 20.03 35.47
CA ALA A 28 5.83 20.41 34.24
C ALA A 28 6.26 19.18 33.40
N LEU A 29 6.85 18.16 34.02
CA LEU A 29 7.24 16.92 33.33
C LEU A 29 6.05 16.15 32.74
N SER A 30 4.91 16.15 33.45
CA SER A 30 3.70 15.46 33.01
C SER A 30 3.10 16.11 31.75
N GLY A 31 3.15 17.43 31.63
CA GLY A 31 2.76 18.13 30.40
C GLY A 31 3.66 17.81 29.20
N LEU A 32 4.98 17.69 29.43
CA LEU A 32 5.96 17.39 28.38
C LEU A 32 5.84 15.96 27.84
N SER A 33 5.53 14.97 28.68
CA SER A 33 5.40 13.58 28.25
C SER A 33 4.22 13.37 27.30
N SER A 34 3.09 14.04 27.56
CA SER A 34 1.91 14.04 26.67
C SER A 34 2.23 14.67 25.32
N SER A 35 2.91 15.82 25.30
CA SER A 35 3.33 16.49 24.07
C SER A 35 4.30 15.63 23.25
N ALA A 36 5.26 14.96 23.90
CA ALA A 36 6.18 14.04 23.23
C ALA A 36 5.46 12.86 22.57
N MET A 37 4.44 12.30 23.23
CA MET A 37 3.62 11.23 22.66
C MET A 37 2.82 11.71 21.44
N GLN A 38 2.19 12.89 21.54
CA GLN A 38 1.46 13.50 20.42
C GLN A 38 2.37 13.76 19.22
N ALA A 39 3.59 14.27 19.45
CA ALA A 39 4.56 14.49 18.39
C ALA A 39 4.96 13.18 17.67
N ARG A 40 5.15 12.09 18.42
CA ARG A 40 5.43 10.76 17.84
C ARG A 40 4.25 10.24 17.02
N MET A 41 3.02 10.45 17.49
CA MET A 41 1.82 10.07 16.76
C MET A 41 1.71 10.84 15.44
N VAL A 42 1.89 12.17 15.46
CA VAL A 42 1.87 13.01 14.25
C VAL A 42 2.95 12.56 13.26
N ALA A 43 4.17 12.29 13.76
CA ALA A 43 5.25 11.79 12.91
C ALA A 43 4.91 10.42 12.28
N ALA A 44 4.36 9.48 13.05
CA ALA A 44 3.96 8.17 12.55
C ALA A 44 2.81 8.25 11.52
N THR A 45 1.85 9.16 11.73
CA THR A 45 0.76 9.42 10.77
C THR A 45 1.31 10.02 9.48
N ALA A 46 2.16 11.04 9.56
CA ALA A 46 2.79 11.63 8.39
C ALA A 46 3.60 10.60 7.59
N ASP A 47 4.38 9.77 8.29
CA ASP A 47 5.17 8.70 7.67
C ASP A 47 4.28 7.63 7.00
N SER A 48 3.12 7.32 7.60
CA SER A 48 2.12 6.42 7.01
C SER A 48 1.48 6.97 5.74
N VAL A 49 1.19 8.28 5.70
CA VAL A 49 0.65 8.95 4.50
C VAL A 49 1.68 8.93 3.38
N THR A 50 2.95 9.24 3.69
CA THR A 50 4.04 9.15 2.71
C THR A 50 4.18 7.73 2.17
N ALA A 51 4.17 6.71 3.04
CA ALA A 51 4.25 5.31 2.62
C ALA A 51 3.12 4.92 1.67
N LEU A 52 1.89 5.37 1.94
CA LEU A 52 0.74 5.11 1.06
C LEU A 52 0.90 5.82 -0.28
N SER A 53 1.25 7.11 -0.28
CA SER A 53 1.45 7.86 -1.53
C SER A 53 2.53 7.22 -2.41
N SER A 54 3.61 6.72 -1.81
CA SER A 54 4.66 5.99 -2.51
C SER A 54 4.16 4.67 -3.11
N ALA A 55 3.30 3.94 -2.40
CA ALA A 55 2.68 2.71 -2.92
C ALA A 55 1.70 3.01 -4.08
N GLU A 56 0.91 4.08 -3.98
CA GLU A 56 -0.02 4.50 -5.05
C GLU A 56 0.72 4.95 -6.31
N MET A 57 1.87 5.61 -6.17
CA MET A 57 2.72 5.96 -7.31
C MET A 57 3.30 4.72 -8.00
N ALA A 58 3.76 3.75 -7.21
CA ALA A 58 4.20 2.45 -7.73
C ALA A 58 3.08 1.69 -8.44
N LEU A 59 1.87 1.71 -7.87
CA LEU A 59 0.70 1.14 -8.50
C LEU A 59 0.40 1.81 -9.85
N LYS A 60 0.40 3.15 -9.90
CA LYS A 60 0.17 3.89 -11.14
C LYS A 60 1.24 3.61 -12.20
N LYS A 61 2.50 3.44 -11.80
CA LYS A 61 3.58 3.07 -12.73
C LYS A 61 3.35 1.68 -13.32
N ALA A 62 2.98 0.72 -12.49
CA ALA A 62 2.63 -0.63 -12.92
C ALA A 62 1.42 -0.64 -13.88
N GLU A 63 0.38 0.14 -13.59
CA GLU A 63 -0.77 0.28 -14.49
C GLU A 63 -0.38 0.86 -15.85
N SER A 64 0.50 1.88 -15.85
CA SER A 64 1.05 2.43 -17.09
C SER A 64 1.82 1.37 -17.87
N GLU A 65 2.63 0.56 -17.19
CA GLU A 65 3.37 -0.52 -17.80
C GLU A 65 2.45 -1.56 -18.44
N ILE A 66 1.44 -2.03 -17.70
CA ILE A 66 0.41 -2.94 -18.25
C ILE A 66 -0.30 -2.29 -19.43
N GLY A 67 -0.57 -0.98 -19.37
CA GLY A 67 -1.13 -0.19 -20.48
C GLY A 67 -0.29 -0.26 -21.76
N HIS A 68 1.03 -0.30 -21.64
CA HIS A 68 1.97 -0.37 -22.78
C HIS A 68 2.36 -1.80 -23.20
N MET A 69 2.10 -2.82 -22.38
CA MET A 69 2.37 -4.22 -22.71
C MET A 69 1.70 -4.67 -24.02
N LYS A 70 2.35 -5.56 -24.75
CA LYS A 70 1.81 -6.26 -25.92
C LYS A 70 1.50 -7.71 -25.56
N LEU A 71 0.75 -8.40 -26.42
CA LEU A 71 0.40 -9.81 -26.21
C LEU A 71 1.64 -10.70 -26.05
N ALA A 72 2.70 -10.40 -26.80
CA ALA A 72 3.97 -11.11 -26.72
C ALA A 72 4.66 -11.01 -25.34
N ASP A 73 4.45 -9.89 -24.63
CA ASP A 73 5.06 -9.66 -23.31
C ASP A 73 4.44 -10.55 -22.23
N ILE A 74 3.24 -11.11 -22.47
CA ILE A 74 2.59 -12.02 -21.52
C ILE A 74 3.41 -13.32 -21.39
N ALA A 75 4.10 -13.74 -22.45
CA ALA A 75 4.94 -14.93 -22.43
C ALA A 75 6.20 -14.77 -21.57
N THR A 76 6.55 -13.56 -21.11
CA THR A 76 7.73 -13.30 -20.29
C THR A 76 7.46 -13.35 -18.79
N PHE A 77 6.21 -13.55 -18.37
CA PHE A 77 5.85 -13.70 -16.96
C PHE A 77 6.35 -15.05 -16.43
N ASP A 78 7.15 -15.02 -15.36
CA ASP A 78 7.86 -16.19 -14.83
C ASP A 78 7.87 -16.19 -13.29
N ALA A 79 8.72 -16.98 -12.63
CA ALA A 79 8.85 -17.05 -11.18
C ALA A 79 9.77 -15.98 -10.58
N ILE A 80 10.45 -15.17 -11.40
CA ILE A 80 11.52 -14.26 -10.97
C ILE A 80 11.40 -12.92 -11.69
N GLY A 81 11.67 -11.83 -10.97
CA GLY A 81 11.69 -10.47 -11.52
C GLY A 81 10.38 -9.72 -11.22
N PRO A 82 10.06 -8.66 -11.97
CA PRO A 82 8.87 -7.85 -11.68
C PRO A 82 7.57 -8.45 -12.22
N HIS A 83 7.65 -9.48 -13.09
CA HIS A 83 6.52 -10.11 -13.77
C HIS A 83 6.37 -11.57 -13.34
N TYR A 84 5.35 -11.83 -12.54
CA TYR A 84 5.12 -13.14 -11.94
C TYR A 84 4.02 -13.93 -12.65
N ALA A 85 4.30 -15.19 -12.97
CA ALA A 85 3.24 -16.12 -13.33
C ALA A 85 2.28 -16.34 -12.14
N LYS A 86 1.08 -16.81 -12.45
CA LYS A 86 0.00 -17.01 -11.50
C LYS A 86 0.44 -17.79 -10.25
N GLY A 87 0.16 -17.23 -9.09
CA GLY A 87 0.39 -17.81 -7.77
C GLY A 87 1.83 -17.71 -7.27
N LEU A 88 2.73 -17.04 -8.01
CA LEU A 88 4.15 -16.95 -7.64
C LEU A 88 4.54 -15.60 -7.01
N ALA A 89 3.69 -14.57 -7.14
CA ALA A 89 3.98 -13.26 -6.58
C ALA A 89 3.74 -13.22 -5.06
N ALA A 90 4.30 -12.21 -4.40
CA ALA A 90 4.13 -11.98 -2.97
C ALA A 90 2.70 -11.46 -2.67
N VAL A 91 1.94 -12.20 -1.87
CA VAL A 91 0.54 -11.84 -1.52
C VAL A 91 0.35 -11.94 -0.02
N GLY A 92 -0.54 -11.10 0.53
CA GLY A 92 -0.88 -11.11 1.95
C GLY A 92 0.35 -10.85 2.82
N ASP A 93 0.57 -11.69 3.82
CA ASP A 93 1.69 -11.55 4.76
C ASP A 93 3.06 -11.64 4.06
N GLU A 94 3.16 -12.40 2.97
CA GLU A 94 4.41 -12.52 2.20
C GLU A 94 4.80 -11.21 1.52
N ALA A 95 3.85 -10.31 1.26
CA ALA A 95 4.15 -9.01 0.68
C ALA A 95 4.95 -8.10 1.64
N PHE A 96 5.04 -8.44 2.93
CA PHE A 96 5.89 -7.75 3.90
C PHE A 96 7.27 -8.40 4.07
N ASP A 97 7.49 -9.59 3.52
CA ASP A 97 8.82 -10.22 3.49
C ASP A 97 9.71 -9.51 2.46
N THR A 98 10.86 -9.01 2.91
CA THR A 98 11.83 -8.30 2.05
C THR A 98 12.40 -9.22 0.96
N SER A 99 12.51 -10.53 1.21
CA SER A 99 13.05 -11.50 0.25
C SER A 99 12.21 -11.60 -1.02
N LYS A 100 10.91 -11.35 -0.91
CA LYS A 100 9.94 -11.45 -2.01
C LYS A 100 9.95 -10.28 -2.98
N TRP A 101 10.70 -9.21 -2.65
CA TRP A 101 10.82 -8.01 -3.49
C TRP A 101 12.15 -7.94 -4.25
N VAL A 102 12.92 -9.03 -4.24
CA VAL A 102 14.16 -9.12 -5.02
C VAL A 102 13.80 -9.16 -6.51
N GLY A 103 14.25 -8.16 -7.26
CA GLY A 103 13.93 -8.01 -8.67
C GLY A 103 12.61 -7.30 -8.97
N ALA A 104 11.92 -6.78 -7.95
CA ALA A 104 10.77 -5.90 -8.14
C ALA A 104 11.18 -4.61 -8.86
N SER A 105 10.26 -4.04 -9.63
CA SER A 105 10.51 -2.81 -10.37
C SER A 105 10.41 -1.60 -9.43
N PRO A 106 11.45 -0.76 -9.35
CA PRO A 106 11.41 0.48 -8.59
C PRO A 106 10.70 1.59 -9.36
N VAL A 107 10.09 2.52 -8.63
CA VAL A 107 9.71 3.83 -9.16
C VAL A 107 10.85 4.80 -8.87
N ASN A 108 11.45 5.35 -9.93
CA ASN A 108 12.58 6.28 -9.84
C ASN A 108 12.21 7.68 -10.35
N ASP A 109 10.93 8.01 -10.45
CA ASP A 109 10.46 9.18 -11.21
C ASP A 109 10.30 10.45 -10.34
N ASN A 110 10.86 10.48 -9.12
CA ASN A 110 10.76 11.67 -8.26
C ASN A 110 11.88 12.70 -8.45
N PRO A 111 11.56 13.97 -8.75
CA PRO A 111 12.52 15.07 -8.68
C PRO A 111 13.03 15.40 -7.26
N ASP A 112 12.32 14.98 -6.20
CA ASP A 112 12.64 15.31 -4.80
C ASP A 112 13.53 14.25 -4.09
N GLY A 113 13.94 13.18 -4.80
CA GLY A 113 14.84 12.14 -4.28
C GLY A 113 14.26 11.23 -3.20
N ILE A 114 12.94 11.28 -2.96
CA ILE A 114 12.23 10.38 -2.04
C ILE A 114 11.22 9.59 -2.85
N GLU A 115 11.63 8.48 -3.45
CA GLU A 115 10.73 7.44 -3.96
C GLU A 115 11.38 6.07 -3.75
N ASP A 116 10.85 5.31 -2.80
CA ASP A 116 11.25 3.91 -2.59
C ASP A 116 10.08 2.98 -2.99
N GLY A 117 9.16 3.43 -3.83
CA GLY A 117 8.04 2.62 -4.29
C GLY A 117 8.54 1.44 -5.11
N LEU A 118 8.03 0.25 -4.82
CA LEU A 118 8.32 -0.98 -5.56
C LEU A 118 7.00 -1.57 -6.04
N TYR A 119 6.98 -2.17 -7.22
CA TYR A 119 5.83 -2.93 -7.68
C TYR A 119 6.25 -4.25 -8.32
N ILE A 120 5.32 -5.20 -8.23
CA ILE A 120 5.34 -6.48 -8.94
C ILE A 120 3.98 -6.67 -9.61
N ILE A 121 3.99 -7.29 -10.79
CA ILE A 121 2.80 -7.56 -11.58
C ILE A 121 2.69 -9.06 -11.73
N GLU A 122 1.54 -9.62 -11.40
CA GLU A 122 1.25 -11.02 -11.53
C GLU A 122 0.15 -11.26 -12.56
N LEU A 123 0.36 -12.22 -13.44
CA LEU A 123 -0.69 -12.68 -14.34
C LEU A 123 -1.64 -13.63 -13.59
N MET A 124 -2.94 -13.33 -13.59
CA MET A 124 -3.94 -14.13 -12.87
C MET A 124 -4.65 -15.19 -13.71
N ASN A 125 -4.56 -15.07 -15.03
CA ASN A 125 -4.90 -16.13 -15.96
C ASN A 125 -3.64 -16.90 -16.37
N ASP A 126 -3.79 -18.15 -16.79
CA ASP A 126 -2.65 -18.88 -17.36
C ASP A 126 -2.38 -18.40 -18.80
N ALA A 127 -1.21 -18.75 -19.34
CA ALA A 127 -0.80 -18.42 -20.71
C ALA A 127 -1.75 -18.97 -21.79
N ASN A 128 -2.71 -19.82 -21.42
CA ASN A 128 -3.74 -20.37 -22.30
C ASN A 128 -5.04 -19.56 -22.30
N GLY A 129 -5.06 -18.43 -21.59
CA GLY A 129 -6.24 -17.59 -21.46
C GLY A 129 -7.36 -18.31 -20.70
N TYR A 130 -8.37 -17.54 -20.30
CA TYR A 130 -9.64 -18.19 -20.05
C TYR A 130 -10.06 -18.87 -21.37
N THR A 131 -10.00 -20.19 -21.44
CA THR A 131 -10.79 -20.91 -22.47
C THR A 131 -12.22 -20.41 -22.36
N ASP A 132 -12.90 -20.18 -23.48
CA ASP A 132 -14.22 -19.51 -23.59
C ASP A 132 -15.23 -19.88 -22.48
N GLY A 133 -15.12 -21.07 -21.87
CA GLY A 133 -15.94 -21.53 -20.75
C GLY A 133 -15.82 -20.77 -19.41
N ASP A 134 -14.68 -20.12 -19.09
CA ASP A 134 -14.55 -19.37 -17.82
C ASP A 134 -14.87 -17.87 -17.96
N ILE A 135 -14.82 -17.32 -19.19
CA ILE A 135 -15.29 -15.96 -19.52
C ILE A 135 -16.82 -15.86 -19.32
N ILE A 136 -17.56 -16.95 -19.58
CA ILE A 136 -19.01 -17.03 -19.40
C ILE A 136 -19.43 -16.86 -17.93
N LYS A 137 -18.56 -17.17 -16.96
CA LYS A 137 -18.86 -17.01 -15.53
C LYS A 137 -18.58 -15.59 -15.01
N ALA A 138 -17.62 -14.88 -15.61
CA ALA A 138 -17.28 -13.51 -15.21
C ALA A 138 -18.27 -12.45 -15.75
N ASN A 139 -18.90 -12.71 -16.91
CA ASN A 139 -19.88 -11.81 -17.49
C ASN A 139 -21.30 -11.96 -16.91
N ASN A 140 -21.56 -12.98 -16.08
CA ASN A 140 -22.89 -13.27 -15.53
C ASN A 140 -23.05 -12.76 -14.07
N ILE A 141 -22.56 -11.55 -13.79
CA ILE A 141 -22.78 -10.84 -12.50
C ILE A 141 -24.18 -10.18 -12.46
N PHE A 142 -24.82 -10.02 -13.62
CA PHE A 142 -26.25 -9.65 -13.72
C PHE A 142 -26.97 -10.84 -14.31
N GLY A 143 -27.65 -11.62 -13.46
CA GLY A 143 -28.28 -12.88 -13.82
C GLY A 143 -29.15 -12.80 -15.07
N ALA A 144 -28.59 -13.21 -16.21
CA ALA A 144 -29.33 -13.63 -17.38
C ALA A 144 -29.03 -15.11 -17.56
N SER A 145 -29.87 -15.94 -16.92
CA SER A 145 -29.89 -17.39 -17.12
C SER A 145 -30.73 -17.72 -18.35
N ASP A 146 -30.29 -17.29 -19.52
CA ASP A 146 -30.96 -17.68 -20.76
C ASP A 146 -30.02 -18.58 -21.58
N ASN A 147 -30.50 -19.81 -21.81
CA ASN A 147 -29.87 -20.90 -22.55
C ASN A 147 -29.67 -20.59 -24.06
N ALA A 148 -29.13 -19.43 -24.39
CA ALA A 148 -28.78 -19.05 -25.76
C ALA A 148 -27.79 -17.87 -25.76
N GLY A 149 -26.49 -18.16 -25.63
CA GLY A 149 -25.37 -17.45 -26.30
C GLY A 149 -25.38 -15.92 -26.43
N GLY A 150 -26.05 -15.17 -25.54
CA GLY A 150 -26.19 -13.73 -25.63
C GLY A 150 -25.00 -13.02 -25.00
N ASN A 151 -23.90 -12.91 -25.76
CA ASN A 151 -22.74 -12.13 -25.35
C ASN A 151 -23.10 -10.62 -25.41
N ILE A 152 -23.19 -9.98 -24.23
CA ILE A 152 -23.63 -8.57 -24.05
C ILE A 152 -22.69 -7.55 -24.75
N PHE A 153 -21.50 -7.99 -25.20
CA PHE A 153 -20.58 -7.16 -25.99
C PHE A 153 -20.50 -7.55 -27.48
N ASN A 154 -21.25 -8.57 -27.91
CA ASN A 154 -21.27 -8.98 -29.31
C ASN A 154 -22.40 -8.25 -30.03
N GLY A 155 -22.08 -7.07 -30.58
CA GLY A 155 -22.84 -6.53 -31.70
C GLY A 155 -22.92 -7.60 -32.78
N GLY A 156 -24.12 -8.12 -33.03
CA GLY A 156 -24.34 -9.26 -33.90
C GLY A 156 -23.73 -9.07 -35.29
N GLY A 157 -22.86 -9.98 -35.69
CA GLY A 157 -22.35 -10.05 -37.06
C GLY A 157 -21.08 -10.88 -37.16
N ASN A 158 -21.22 -12.09 -37.71
CA ASN A 158 -20.21 -12.88 -38.40
C ASN A 158 -18.88 -13.17 -37.68
N LYS A 159 -18.70 -14.45 -37.34
CA LYS A 159 -17.40 -15.05 -37.05
C LYS A 159 -16.53 -15.11 -38.33
N ALA A 160 -15.92 -14.00 -38.73
CA ALA A 160 -14.82 -13.97 -39.71
C ALA A 160 -14.07 -12.61 -39.66
N ASP A 161 -12.81 -12.66 -39.24
CA ASP A 161 -11.70 -11.75 -39.58
C ASP A 161 -11.93 -10.23 -39.54
N THR A 162 -11.87 -9.62 -38.34
CA THR A 162 -11.12 -8.37 -38.06
C THR A 162 -10.94 -8.20 -36.53
N GLY A 163 -9.77 -8.56 -35.98
CA GLY A 163 -9.33 -8.18 -34.61
C GLY A 163 -9.99 -8.92 -33.44
N ALA A 164 -9.68 -10.21 -33.27
CA ALA A 164 -10.06 -10.94 -32.05
C ALA A 164 -9.28 -10.38 -30.83
N TYR A 165 -10.00 -9.96 -29.78
CA TYR A 165 -9.39 -9.51 -28.53
C TYR A 165 -9.26 -10.66 -27.53
N THR A 166 -8.08 -10.85 -26.94
CA THR A 166 -7.84 -11.73 -25.80
C THR A 166 -7.72 -10.90 -24.53
N PHE A 167 -8.45 -11.26 -23.48
CA PHE A 167 -8.42 -10.52 -22.21
C PHE A 167 -7.53 -11.23 -21.20
N HIS A 168 -6.63 -10.47 -20.58
CA HIS A 168 -5.81 -10.91 -19.46
C HIS A 168 -6.08 -10.08 -18.21
N THR A 169 -6.01 -10.74 -17.07
CA THR A 169 -6.18 -10.12 -15.76
C THR A 169 -4.85 -10.14 -15.05
N PHE A 170 -4.47 -8.99 -14.49
CA PHE A 170 -3.25 -8.77 -13.77
C PHE A 170 -3.59 -8.40 -12.33
N ARG A 171 -2.83 -8.94 -11.40
CA ARG A 171 -2.77 -8.45 -10.03
C ARG A 171 -1.50 -7.63 -9.90
N VAL A 172 -1.63 -6.39 -9.45
CA VAL A 172 -0.48 -5.55 -9.13
C VAL A 172 -0.36 -5.48 -7.62
N ILE A 173 0.83 -5.78 -7.10
CA ILE A 173 1.18 -5.53 -5.71
C ILE A 173 2.21 -4.42 -5.68
N ALA A 174 1.88 -3.32 -5.02
CA ALA A 174 2.74 -2.16 -4.86
C ALA A 174 3.09 -1.97 -3.38
N LYS A 175 4.36 -1.70 -3.10
CA LYS A 175 4.87 -1.44 -1.76
C LYS A 175 5.52 -0.07 -1.73
N GLY A 176 5.13 0.75 -0.77
CA GLY A 176 5.69 2.06 -0.52
C GLY A 176 6.30 2.15 0.88
N TYR A 177 7.29 3.02 1.01
CA TYR A 177 7.97 3.28 2.28
C TYR A 177 7.71 4.71 2.74
N GLY A 178 7.55 4.86 4.05
CA GLY A 178 7.59 6.17 4.68
C GLY A 178 8.99 6.77 4.61
N ARG A 179 9.10 8.06 4.88
CA ARG A 179 10.38 8.79 4.96
C ARG A 179 11.37 8.16 5.95
N SER A 180 10.87 7.48 6.99
CA SER A 180 11.72 6.75 7.95
C SER A 180 12.26 5.41 7.43
N LYS A 181 11.74 4.91 6.30
CA LYS A 181 11.91 3.54 5.77
C LYS A 181 11.49 2.40 6.71
N LYS A 182 10.90 2.72 7.88
CA LYS A 182 10.39 1.73 8.85
C LYS A 182 8.89 1.50 8.71
N THR A 183 8.17 2.50 8.22
CA THR A 183 6.75 2.36 7.88
C THR A 183 6.64 1.85 6.46
N VAL A 184 5.91 0.75 6.29
CA VAL A 184 5.65 0.13 4.99
C VAL A 184 4.16 0.05 4.78
N ARG A 185 3.71 0.37 3.56
CA ARG A 185 2.35 0.13 3.11
C ARG A 185 2.39 -0.71 1.85
N VAL A 186 1.52 -1.70 1.79
CA VAL A 186 1.31 -2.55 0.62
C VAL A 186 -0.11 -2.32 0.14
N VAL A 187 -0.27 -2.14 -1.17
CA VAL A 187 -1.55 -1.98 -1.84
C VAL A 187 -1.62 -3.02 -2.94
N GLU A 188 -2.77 -3.67 -3.07
CA GLU A 188 -3.06 -4.65 -4.10
C GLU A 188 -4.20 -4.14 -4.98
N ALA A 189 -4.05 -4.27 -6.29
CA ALA A 189 -5.08 -3.91 -7.25
C ALA A 189 -5.19 -4.97 -8.35
N TYR A 190 -6.37 -5.01 -8.97
CA TYR A 190 -6.67 -5.92 -10.06
C TYR A 190 -6.98 -5.12 -11.32
N TYR A 191 -6.24 -5.40 -12.39
CA TYR A 191 -6.38 -4.72 -13.67
C TYR A 191 -6.68 -5.72 -14.78
N ARG A 192 -7.59 -5.38 -15.70
CA ARG A 192 -7.91 -6.21 -16.86
C ARG A 192 -7.57 -5.46 -18.13
N LYS A 193 -6.86 -6.13 -19.05
CA LYS A 193 -6.50 -5.58 -20.36
C LYS A 193 -6.94 -6.52 -21.48
N GLY A 194 -7.50 -5.94 -22.54
CA GLY A 194 -7.70 -6.61 -23.83
C GLY A 194 -6.49 -6.40 -24.73
N PHE A 195 -6.01 -7.47 -25.36
CA PHE A 195 -4.95 -7.46 -26.36
C PHE A 195 -5.54 -7.83 -27.71
N LEU A 196 -5.11 -7.12 -28.76
CA LEU A 196 -5.41 -7.50 -30.14
C LEU A 196 -4.51 -8.66 -30.54
N ASN A 197 -5.11 -9.73 -31.09
CA ASN A 197 -4.37 -10.80 -31.77
C ASN A 197 -3.83 -10.33 -33.12
#